data_AF-A0A812UAV0-F1
#
_entry.id   AF-A0A812UAV0-F1
#
_cell.length_a   1.000
_cell.length_b   1.000
_cell.length_c   1.000
_cell.angle_alpha   90.00
_cell.angle_beta   90.00
_cell.angle_gamma   90.00
#
_symmetry.space_group_name_H-M   'P 1'
#
loop_
_entity.id
_entity.type
_entity.pdbx_description
1 polymer ?
#
loop_
_entity_poly.entity_id
_entity_poly.type
_entity_poly.pdbx_seq_one_letter_code
_entity_poly.pdbx_strand_id
1 'polypeptide(L)'
;MAAVAHWGSPVFSQVFSSIPFCASNHGVWHCWKTDGVRKRGTLMRPAALCFASLLAGLKRAPRASSRQLAACQSAAGDVGFTVEAIDGKGLGALATVLIRRGDRVLQEAPLICMDTKQTSALDQTAWQALDELLRKQVECLRSDEEARFWALGDAFTEGEKTAAGVFCTNAVSCEGQAMLFPQTSRMNHSCRPNVVHSWQGEDGLMVLHATRAIQPGEELCICYVPGFLSQEQRQAQLMRRWRFSCCCPACKSESTGRSDELRLRLAALDAQLSAKTRLWQSRSFTASEAEAKESALLSQVSDMTELILAEFGPHPAILCQLFYDAFVLLLLLGRARSSGRMIRLALEESTAAAGPSAQTRRFQRFASDPRTHPAFSMSRILADEPWGEDGRPKKASG
;
A
#
# COMPACT_ATOMS: atom_id res chain seq x y z
N MET A 1 -5.24 -1.86 22.18
CA MET A 1 -5.18 -1.65 20.72
C MET A 1 -3.78 -2.05 20.24
N ALA A 2 -3.66 -2.62 19.02
CA ALA A 2 -2.41 -2.88 18.28
C ALA A 2 -1.51 -4.07 18.67
N ALA A 3 -2.03 -5.31 18.80
CA ALA A 3 -1.16 -6.47 19.05
C ALA A 3 -0.80 -7.34 17.82
N VAL A 4 -1.54 -7.27 16.69
CA VAL A 4 -1.27 -8.20 15.56
C VAL A 4 -1.08 -7.53 14.19
N ALA A 5 -1.18 -6.21 14.08
CA ALA A 5 -0.99 -5.51 12.81
C ALA A 5 0.45 -5.54 12.23
N HIS A 6 1.45 -6.07 12.96
CA HIS A 6 2.87 -5.94 12.60
C HIS A 6 3.67 -7.25 12.56
N TRP A 7 3.05 -8.42 12.79
CA TRP A 7 3.79 -9.68 12.78
C TRP A 7 3.80 -10.28 11.37
N GLY A 8 4.58 -9.67 10.47
CA GLY A 8 4.83 -10.21 9.14
C GLY A 8 3.79 -9.93 8.06
N SER A 9 2.84 -9.01 8.32
CA SER A 9 1.95 -8.50 7.27
C SER A 9 2.76 -8.08 6.03
N PRO A 10 2.24 -8.32 4.82
CA PRO A 10 2.92 -7.92 3.61
C PRO A 10 3.32 -6.45 3.61
N VAL A 11 4.50 -6.13 3.07
CA VAL A 11 5.00 -4.74 2.99
C VAL A 11 4.10 -3.84 2.13
N PHE A 12 3.19 -4.46 1.37
CA PHE A 12 2.18 -3.79 0.57
C PHE A 12 0.96 -3.33 1.37
N SER A 13 0.81 -3.72 2.65
CA SER A 13 -0.34 -3.36 3.47
C SER A 13 -0.43 -1.83 3.71
N GLN A 14 0.66 -1.09 3.44
CA GLN A 14 0.71 0.37 3.46
C GLN A 14 0.49 1.03 2.07
N VAL A 15 0.43 0.26 0.98
CA VAL A 15 0.18 0.75 -0.40
C VAL A 15 -1.20 1.42 -0.52
N PHE A 16 -2.07 1.18 0.45
CA PHE A 16 -3.40 1.78 0.55
C PHE A 16 -3.51 2.91 1.59
N SER A 17 -2.44 3.25 2.32
CA SER A 17 -2.44 4.39 3.25
C SER A 17 -1.16 5.22 3.15
N SER A 18 -0.81 5.66 1.95
CA SER A 18 0.29 6.58 1.69
C SER A 18 -0.07 8.02 2.09
N ILE A 19 -0.42 8.26 3.36
CA ILE A 19 -0.72 9.60 3.87
C ILE A 19 0.21 9.94 5.04
N PRO A 20 1.33 10.64 4.78
CA PRO A 20 2.18 11.18 5.84
C PRO A 20 1.59 12.44 6.50
N PHE A 21 0.65 13.13 5.85
CA PHE A 21 0.09 14.40 6.33
C PHE A 21 -1.43 14.46 6.10
N CYS A 22 -2.23 14.14 7.12
CA CYS A 22 -3.68 14.35 7.08
C CYS A 22 -4.06 15.50 8.02
N ALA A 23 -4.74 16.51 7.48
CA ALA A 23 -5.60 17.37 8.28
C ALA A 23 -6.78 16.52 8.81
N SER A 24 -7.24 16.83 10.02
CA SER A 24 -8.22 16.06 10.79
C SER A 24 -9.52 15.72 10.04
N ASN A 25 -10.12 14.60 10.43
CA ASN A 25 -11.30 13.93 9.84
C ASN A 25 -12.65 14.69 10.00
N HIS A 26 -12.66 16.02 10.08
CA HIS A 26 -13.90 16.78 10.23
C HIS A 26 -14.12 17.69 9.02
N GLY A 27 -15.02 17.27 8.12
CA GLY A 27 -15.49 18.09 7.00
C GLY A 27 -16.70 17.48 6.32
N VAL A 28 -17.84 18.15 6.46
CA VAL A 28 -19.16 17.82 5.93
C VAL A 28 -19.15 17.71 4.40
N TRP A 29 -19.87 16.71 3.88
CA TRP A 29 -20.02 16.42 2.46
C TRP A 29 -20.93 17.44 1.77
N HIS A 30 -20.46 18.06 0.68
CA HIS A 30 -21.34 18.71 -0.28
C HIS A 30 -21.14 18.07 -1.66
N CYS A 31 -22.24 17.58 -2.21
CA CYS A 31 -22.36 17.01 -3.56
C CYS A 31 -22.12 18.12 -4.58
N TRP A 32 -21.09 17.97 -5.42
CA TRP A 32 -20.85 18.86 -6.56
C TRP A 32 -21.31 18.16 -7.84
N LYS A 33 -22.40 18.69 -8.43
CA LYS A 33 -22.81 18.33 -9.79
C LYS A 33 -21.76 18.78 -10.79
N THR A 34 -21.48 17.91 -11.74
CA THR A 34 -20.57 18.10 -12.86
C THR A 34 -21.20 19.04 -13.88
N ASP A 35 -20.70 20.27 -13.99
CA ASP A 35 -20.86 21.09 -15.20
C ASP A 35 -19.55 21.79 -15.53
N GLY A 36 -19.09 21.58 -16.77
CA GLY A 36 -17.77 21.90 -17.30
C GLY A 36 -17.47 23.40 -17.46
N VAL A 37 -17.34 24.12 -16.35
CA VAL A 37 -16.77 25.47 -16.32
C VAL A 37 -15.64 25.50 -15.30
N ARG A 38 -14.40 25.71 -15.76
CA ARG A 38 -13.25 26.03 -14.88
C ARG A 38 -13.54 27.35 -14.16
N LYS A 39 -14.15 27.28 -12.99
CA LYS A 39 -14.18 28.41 -12.05
C LYS A 39 -12.88 28.41 -11.25
N ARG A 40 -12.19 29.55 -11.23
CA ARG A 40 -11.04 29.81 -10.35
C ARG A 40 -11.44 29.48 -8.91
N GLY A 41 -10.92 28.38 -8.37
CA GLY A 41 -11.16 27.97 -7.00
C GLY A 41 -10.30 28.78 -6.04
N THR A 42 -10.93 29.40 -5.04
CA THR A 42 -10.25 30.06 -3.93
C THR A 42 -9.38 29.05 -3.17
N LEU A 43 -8.14 29.41 -2.88
CA LEU A 43 -7.18 28.61 -2.11
C LEU A 43 -7.81 28.19 -0.76
N MET A 44 -8.10 26.91 -0.55
CA MET A 44 -8.56 26.41 0.74
C MET A 44 -7.43 26.53 1.77
N ARG A 45 -7.65 27.34 2.82
CA ARG A 45 -6.72 27.51 3.95
C ARG A 45 -7.04 26.50 5.07
N PRO A 46 -6.05 25.72 5.58
CA PRO A 46 -6.28 24.86 6.74
C PRO A 46 -6.43 25.68 8.03
N ALA A 47 -7.35 25.25 8.91
CA ALA A 47 -7.60 25.84 10.21
C ALA A 47 -6.43 25.60 11.20
N ALA A 48 -6.23 26.56 12.11
CA ALA A 48 -5.10 26.67 13.04
C ALA A 48 -5.25 25.83 14.32
N LEU A 49 -4.14 25.25 14.82
CA LEU A 49 -3.56 25.49 16.16
C LEU A 49 -2.39 24.53 16.51
N CYS A 50 -1.28 25.19 16.91
CA CYS A 50 -0.23 24.88 17.89
C CYS A 50 0.97 23.95 17.59
N PHE A 51 2.15 24.57 17.79
CA PHE A 51 3.51 24.12 17.53
C PHE A 51 4.15 23.52 18.79
N ALA A 52 4.62 22.28 18.68
CA ALA A 52 5.83 21.81 19.35
C ALA A 52 6.33 20.55 18.62
N SER A 53 7.58 20.59 18.13
CA SER A 53 8.41 19.44 17.67
C SER A 53 8.68 19.25 16.17
N LEU A 54 8.40 20.19 15.27
CA LEU A 54 8.85 20.06 13.85
C LEU A 54 10.38 20.16 13.67
N LEU A 55 11.12 20.69 14.66
CA LEU A 55 12.57 20.94 14.57
C LEU A 55 13.45 19.72 14.90
N ALA A 56 12.90 18.63 15.47
CA ALA A 56 13.69 17.50 15.95
C ALA A 56 13.64 16.24 15.05
N GLY A 57 12.85 16.26 13.97
CA GLY A 57 12.51 15.05 13.19
C GLY A 57 13.11 14.96 11.79
N LEU A 58 13.68 16.05 11.25
CA LEU A 58 14.33 16.00 9.94
C LEU A 58 15.75 15.49 10.06
N LYS A 59 15.92 14.23 9.68
CA LYS A 59 17.21 13.65 9.37
C LYS A 59 17.39 13.71 7.88
N ARG A 60 18.52 14.25 7.40
CA ARG A 60 18.94 14.00 6.02
C ARG A 60 18.89 12.48 5.81
N ALA A 61 18.32 12.02 4.69
CA ALA A 61 18.49 10.63 4.30
C ALA A 61 20.00 10.36 4.35
N PRO A 62 20.49 9.34 5.08
CA PRO A 62 21.90 9.00 5.02
C PRO A 62 22.25 8.85 3.54
N ARG A 63 23.34 9.49 3.09
CA ARG A 63 23.78 9.38 1.70
C ARG A 63 23.77 7.90 1.34
N ALA A 64 23.10 7.56 0.24
CA ALA A 64 23.01 6.19 -0.22
C ALA A 64 24.43 5.58 -0.18
N SER A 65 24.59 4.50 0.58
CA SER A 65 25.87 3.81 0.72
C SER A 65 26.38 3.40 -0.66
N SER A 66 27.70 3.20 -0.80
CA SER A 66 28.26 2.69 -2.05
C SER A 66 27.58 1.40 -2.51
N ARG A 67 27.10 0.57 -1.57
CA ARG A 67 26.31 -0.63 -1.84
C ARG A 67 24.92 -0.30 -2.41
N GLN A 68 24.21 0.68 -1.84
CA GLN A 68 22.90 1.12 -2.36
C GLN A 68 23.03 1.79 -3.73
N LEU A 69 24.04 2.64 -3.91
CA LEU A 69 24.34 3.25 -5.21
C LEU A 69 24.70 2.19 -6.25
N ALA A 70 25.56 1.23 -5.90
CA ALA A 70 25.87 0.10 -6.76
C ALA A 70 24.62 -0.75 -7.07
N ALA A 71 23.71 -0.96 -6.11
CA ALA A 71 22.48 -1.70 -6.34
C ALA A 71 21.50 -0.96 -7.27
N CYS A 72 21.37 0.36 -7.13
CA CYS A 72 20.59 1.22 -8.03
C CYS A 72 21.21 1.26 -9.44
N GLN A 73 22.56 1.22 -9.54
CA GLN A 73 23.29 1.24 -10.82
C GLN A 73 23.37 -0.15 -11.49
N SER A 74 23.48 -1.23 -10.73
CA SER A 74 23.50 -2.61 -11.25
C SER A 74 22.13 -3.07 -11.72
N ALA A 75 21.06 -2.43 -11.23
CA ALA A 75 19.71 -2.55 -11.77
C ALA A 75 19.43 -1.53 -12.90
N ALA A 76 20.32 -0.57 -13.14
CA ALA A 76 20.21 0.43 -14.22
C ALA A 76 20.66 -0.08 -15.59
N GLY A 77 20.99 -1.38 -15.71
CA GLY A 77 21.06 -2.05 -16.99
C GLY A 77 19.64 -2.20 -17.55
N ASP A 78 19.29 -1.31 -18.47
CA ASP A 78 18.00 -1.14 -19.16
C ASP A 78 16.81 -0.78 -18.28
N VAL A 79 16.70 0.52 -17.98
CA VAL A 79 15.42 1.13 -17.61
C VAL A 79 14.48 0.89 -18.78
N GLY A 80 13.67 -0.16 -18.68
CA GLY A 80 12.69 -0.57 -19.68
C GLY A 80 11.54 0.43 -19.84
N PHE A 81 11.76 1.71 -19.53
CA PHE A 81 10.84 2.82 -19.68
C PHE A 81 11.54 4.16 -19.93
N THR A 82 10.84 5.09 -20.56
CA THR A 82 11.21 6.51 -20.72
C THR A 82 10.22 7.38 -19.95
N VAL A 83 10.63 8.60 -19.59
CA VAL A 83 9.73 9.60 -18.98
C VAL A 83 9.40 10.64 -20.03
N GLU A 84 8.12 10.80 -20.34
CA GLU A 84 7.64 11.67 -21.41
C GLU A 84 6.45 12.51 -20.94
N ALA A 85 6.13 13.57 -21.69
CA ALA A 85 4.93 14.35 -21.45
C ALA A 85 3.70 13.55 -21.92
N ILE A 86 2.72 13.42 -21.03
CA ILE A 86 1.44 12.77 -21.30
C ILE A 86 0.35 13.83 -21.18
N ASP A 87 -0.46 13.94 -22.23
CA ASP A 87 -1.53 14.93 -22.30
C ASP A 87 -2.47 14.83 -21.08
N GLY A 88 -2.71 15.98 -20.45
CA GLY A 88 -3.52 16.08 -19.22
C GLY A 88 -2.94 15.43 -17.95
N LYS A 89 -1.74 14.82 -17.99
CA LYS A 89 -1.13 14.14 -16.82
C LYS A 89 0.27 14.64 -16.44
N GLY A 90 0.81 15.62 -17.18
CA GLY A 90 2.16 16.11 -16.93
C GLY A 90 3.19 15.12 -17.45
N LEU A 91 4.15 14.71 -16.62
CA LEU A 91 5.16 13.70 -16.99
C LEU A 91 4.72 12.32 -16.51
N GLY A 92 4.91 11.29 -17.34
CA GLY A 92 4.66 9.91 -16.97
C GLY A 92 5.73 8.97 -17.53
N ALA A 93 5.82 7.77 -16.95
CA ALA A 93 6.74 6.74 -17.39
C ALA A 93 6.06 5.80 -18.42
N LEU A 94 6.67 5.56 -19.57
CA LEU A 94 6.17 4.65 -20.62
C LEU A 94 7.16 3.53 -20.85
N ALA A 95 6.69 2.28 -20.89
CA ALA A 95 7.56 1.14 -21.16
C ALA A 95 8.21 1.24 -22.55
N THR A 96 9.50 0.93 -22.67
CA THR A 96 10.22 0.88 -23.95
C THR A 96 10.42 -0.55 -24.47
N VAL A 97 10.22 -1.53 -23.59
CA VAL A 97 10.34 -2.96 -23.86
C VAL A 97 9.15 -3.71 -23.25
N LEU A 98 8.97 -4.97 -23.63
CA LEU A 98 8.03 -5.84 -22.94
C LEU A 98 8.51 -6.10 -21.51
N ILE A 99 7.70 -5.73 -20.53
CA ILE A 99 7.93 -6.03 -19.11
C ILE A 99 6.96 -7.13 -18.69
N ARG A 100 7.45 -8.24 -18.13
CA ARG A 100 6.61 -9.37 -17.69
C ARG A 100 6.14 -9.18 -16.25
N ARG A 101 5.06 -9.88 -15.87
CA ARG A 101 4.59 -9.92 -14.48
C ARG A 101 5.73 -10.40 -13.57
N GLY A 102 6.02 -9.64 -12.52
CA GLY A 102 7.09 -9.93 -11.57
C GLY A 102 8.46 -9.39 -11.96
N ASP A 103 8.62 -8.80 -13.14
CA ASP A 103 9.86 -8.13 -13.49
C ASP A 103 10.04 -6.87 -12.63
N ARG A 104 11.27 -6.64 -12.18
CA ARG A 104 11.64 -5.42 -11.45
C ARG A 104 11.77 -4.27 -12.43
N VAL A 105 10.94 -3.26 -12.25
CA VAL A 105 10.87 -2.05 -13.09
C VAL A 105 11.87 -1.00 -12.64
N LEU A 106 11.97 -0.78 -11.33
CA LEU A 106 12.80 0.28 -10.74
C LEU A 106 13.26 -0.15 -9.35
N GLN A 107 14.45 0.30 -8.98
CA GLN A 107 14.92 0.31 -7.60
C GLN A 107 15.60 1.66 -7.32
N GLU A 108 15.18 2.34 -6.26
CA GLU A 108 15.57 3.72 -5.98
C GLU A 108 15.80 3.95 -4.48
N ALA A 109 16.90 4.61 -4.14
CA ALA A 109 17.15 5.09 -2.78
C ALA A 109 16.42 6.43 -2.55
N PRO A 110 15.95 6.72 -1.34
CA PRO A 110 15.25 7.98 -1.07
C PRO A 110 16.20 9.17 -1.23
N LEU A 111 15.73 10.23 -1.86
CA LEU A 111 16.46 11.49 -2.00
C LEU A 111 16.39 12.31 -0.70
N ILE A 112 15.20 12.38 -0.12
CA ILE A 112 14.91 13.08 1.15
C ILE A 112 14.09 12.14 2.03
N CYS A 113 14.41 12.10 3.33
CA CYS A 113 13.64 11.40 4.36
C CYS A 113 13.24 12.39 5.46
N MET A 114 12.07 12.20 6.04
CA MET A 114 11.60 12.96 7.19
C MET A 114 10.83 12.05 8.14
N ASP A 115 11.14 12.10 9.43
CA ASP A 115 10.38 11.35 10.43
C ASP A 115 8.99 11.98 10.62
N THR A 116 7.93 11.18 10.47
CA THR A 116 6.53 11.64 10.60
C THR A 116 6.00 11.51 12.02
N LYS A 117 6.74 10.90 12.96
CA LYS A 117 6.30 10.74 14.35
C LYS A 117 6.17 12.07 15.11
N GLN A 118 6.60 13.17 14.51
CA GLN A 118 6.60 14.51 15.11
C GLN A 118 5.75 15.54 14.35
N THR A 119 4.97 15.12 13.33
CA THR A 119 4.22 16.06 12.50
C THR A 119 2.74 16.10 12.90
N SER A 120 2.32 17.19 13.56
CA SER A 120 0.91 17.55 13.74
C SER A 120 0.35 18.25 12.49
N ALA A 121 -0.95 18.56 12.49
CA ALA A 121 -1.58 19.31 11.40
C ALA A 121 -0.82 20.62 11.11
N LEU A 122 -0.48 20.86 9.85
CA LEU A 122 0.30 22.02 9.44
C LEU A 122 -0.63 23.24 9.29
N ASP A 123 -0.50 24.21 10.19
CA ASP A 123 -1.00 25.56 9.96
C ASP A 123 -0.05 26.35 9.02
N GLN A 124 -0.39 27.61 8.73
CA GLN A 124 0.38 28.42 7.78
C GLN A 124 1.83 28.67 8.25
N THR A 125 2.05 28.85 9.54
CA THR A 125 3.38 29.03 10.13
C THR A 125 4.18 27.73 10.03
N ALA A 126 3.53 26.59 10.26
CA ALA A 126 4.16 25.27 10.14
C ALA A 126 4.54 24.95 8.70
N TRP A 127 3.72 25.37 7.73
CA TRP A 127 4.04 25.25 6.32
C TRP A 127 5.29 26.03 5.93
N GLN A 128 5.40 27.29 6.36
CA GLN A 128 6.58 28.12 6.09
C GLN A 128 7.85 27.55 6.72
N ALA A 129 7.76 27.07 7.96
CA ALA A 129 8.88 26.43 8.65
C ALA A 129 9.33 25.13 7.95
N LEU A 130 8.37 24.30 7.52
CA LEU A 130 8.64 23.08 6.76
C LEU A 130 9.32 23.40 5.42
N ASP A 131 8.81 24.40 4.70
CA ASP A 131 9.35 24.83 3.41
C ASP A 131 10.78 25.33 3.52
N GLU A 132 11.06 26.19 4.51
CA GLU A 132 12.39 26.70 4.79
C GLU A 132 13.38 25.57 5.16
N LEU A 133 12.91 24.60 5.94
CA LEU A 133 13.74 23.49 6.35
C LEU A 133 14.05 22.53 5.19
N LEU A 134 13.06 22.23 4.33
CA LEU A 134 13.28 21.42 3.14
C LEU A 134 14.17 22.14 2.12
N ARG A 135 14.02 23.45 1.95
CA ARG A 135 14.89 24.26 1.09
C ARG A 135 16.36 24.11 1.49
N LYS A 136 16.69 24.24 2.78
CA LYS A 136 18.05 24.01 3.29
C LYS A 136 18.57 22.61 3.01
N GLN A 137 17.71 21.59 3.05
CA GLN A 137 18.13 20.23 2.70
C GLN A 137 18.39 20.08 1.20
N VAL A 138 17.57 20.69 0.37
CA VAL A 138 17.69 20.67 -1.09
C VAL A 138 18.97 21.39 -1.53
N GLU A 139 19.28 22.55 -0.95
CA GLU A 139 20.54 23.30 -1.19
C GLU A 139 21.80 22.51 -0.80
N CYS A 140 21.67 21.50 0.07
CA CYS A 140 22.78 20.61 0.46
C CYS A 140 22.91 19.36 -0.43
N LEU A 141 22.08 19.21 -1.46
CA LEU A 141 22.15 18.13 -2.45
C LEU A 141 23.24 18.42 -3.49
N ARG A 142 23.62 17.39 -4.26
CA ARG A 142 24.39 17.64 -5.48
C ARG A 142 23.52 18.35 -6.51
N SER A 143 24.13 19.05 -7.46
CA SER A 143 23.40 19.77 -8.51
C SER A 143 22.46 18.86 -9.34
N ASP A 144 22.85 17.62 -9.61
CA ASP A 144 22.00 16.64 -10.32
C ASP A 144 20.79 16.20 -9.48
N GLU A 145 20.98 16.05 -8.17
CA GLU A 145 19.96 15.64 -7.21
C GLU A 145 18.96 16.76 -6.93
N GLU A 146 19.44 17.99 -6.77
CA GLU A 146 18.63 19.19 -6.66
C GLU A 146 17.78 19.40 -7.91
N ALA A 147 18.36 19.27 -9.11
CA ALA A 147 17.62 19.39 -10.36
C ALA A 147 16.51 18.34 -10.46
N ARG A 148 16.77 17.10 -10.03
CA ARG A 148 15.74 16.04 -9.97
C ARG A 148 14.61 16.37 -9.00
N PHE A 149 14.91 16.97 -7.86
CA PHE A 149 13.90 17.42 -6.89
C PHE A 149 13.00 18.49 -7.51
N TRP A 150 13.57 19.57 -8.04
CA TRP A 150 12.80 20.68 -8.61
C TRP A 150 12.07 20.33 -9.91
N ALA A 151 12.45 19.25 -10.59
CA ALA A 151 11.74 18.71 -11.73
C ALA A 151 10.40 18.01 -11.38
N LEU A 152 10.12 17.76 -10.10
CA LEU A 152 8.85 17.17 -9.63
C LEU A 152 7.73 18.20 -9.54
N GLY A 153 6.47 17.74 -9.51
CA GLY A 153 5.30 18.61 -9.44
C GLY A 153 5.04 19.13 -8.02
N ASP A 154 4.48 20.34 -7.93
CA ASP A 154 3.93 20.92 -6.70
C ASP A 154 2.41 21.07 -6.89
N ALA A 155 1.61 20.27 -6.17
CA ALA A 155 0.15 20.29 -6.28
C ALA A 155 -0.53 21.40 -5.46
N PHE A 156 0.26 22.24 -4.77
CA PHE A 156 -0.22 23.31 -3.90
C PHE A 156 -0.14 24.69 -4.54
N THR A 157 0.50 24.82 -5.70
CA THR A 157 0.68 26.09 -6.42
C THR A 157 0.69 25.88 -7.93
N GLU A 158 0.16 26.86 -8.67
CA GLU A 158 0.33 26.97 -10.14
C GLU A 158 1.48 27.93 -10.50
N GLY A 159 2.07 28.60 -9.50
CA GLY A 159 3.16 29.57 -9.67
C GLY A 159 4.53 28.96 -9.37
N GLU A 160 5.37 29.73 -8.67
CA GLU A 160 6.67 29.26 -8.21
C GLU A 160 6.51 28.09 -7.23
N LYS A 161 7.29 27.03 -7.45
CA LYS A 161 7.25 25.82 -6.62
C LYS A 161 7.84 26.09 -5.25
N THR A 162 7.31 25.41 -4.25
CA THR A 162 7.84 25.40 -2.89
C THR A 162 8.52 24.07 -2.60
N ALA A 163 9.55 24.04 -1.76
CA ALA A 163 10.19 22.79 -1.35
C ALA A 163 9.20 21.92 -0.56
N ALA A 164 8.38 22.54 0.30
CA ALA A 164 7.31 21.84 1.01
C ALA A 164 6.26 21.26 0.07
N GLY A 165 5.82 22.01 -0.93
CA GLY A 165 4.82 21.56 -1.90
C GLY A 165 5.32 20.41 -2.75
N VAL A 166 6.53 20.53 -3.31
CA VAL A 166 7.21 19.43 -4.03
C VAL A 166 7.34 18.19 -3.16
N PHE A 167 7.86 18.33 -1.93
CA PHE A 167 8.02 17.18 -1.05
C PHE A 167 6.67 16.54 -0.70
N CYS A 168 5.68 17.33 -0.28
CA CYS A 168 4.38 16.82 0.12
C CYS A 168 3.64 16.15 -1.04
N THR A 169 3.73 16.68 -2.26
CA THR A 169 3.06 16.08 -3.42
C THR A 169 3.62 14.70 -3.77
N ASN A 170 4.93 14.47 -3.55
CA ASN A 170 5.66 13.33 -4.11
C ASN A 170 6.18 12.33 -3.08
N ALA A 171 6.20 12.68 -1.79
CA ALA A 171 6.70 11.79 -0.74
C ALA A 171 5.73 10.64 -0.44
N VAL A 172 6.31 9.46 -0.24
CA VAL A 172 5.64 8.21 0.14
C VAL A 172 5.90 7.94 1.62
N SER A 173 4.89 7.43 2.33
CA SER A 173 5.07 6.97 3.71
C SER A 173 5.71 5.58 3.71
N CYS A 174 6.85 5.43 4.38
CA CYS A 174 7.62 4.19 4.50
C CYS A 174 8.10 4.05 5.95
N GLU A 175 7.64 3.00 6.65
CA GLU A 175 8.10 2.66 8.02
C GLU A 175 8.01 3.83 9.04
N GLY A 176 6.99 4.68 8.92
CA GLY A 176 6.79 5.84 9.79
C GLY A 176 7.63 7.07 9.42
N GLN A 177 8.21 7.08 8.23
CA GLN A 177 8.90 8.22 7.64
C GLN A 177 8.23 8.63 6.32
N ALA A 178 8.28 9.91 5.98
CA ALA A 178 7.98 10.40 4.64
C ALA A 178 9.28 10.40 3.82
N MET A 179 9.27 9.76 2.66
CA MET A 179 10.44 9.59 1.81
C MET A 179 10.13 9.99 0.37
N LEU A 180 11.02 10.75 -0.27
CA LEU A 180 10.85 11.22 -1.65
C LEU A 180 11.78 10.46 -2.61
N PHE A 181 11.21 9.98 -3.72
CA PHE A 181 11.85 9.09 -4.69
C PHE A 181 11.62 9.63 -6.12
N PRO A 182 12.52 10.46 -6.68
CA PRO A 182 12.22 11.22 -7.89
C PRO A 182 11.81 10.40 -9.11
N GLN A 183 12.38 9.21 -9.33
CA GLN A 183 12.00 8.35 -10.46
C GLN A 183 10.67 7.64 -10.19
N THR A 184 10.47 7.15 -8.96
CA THR A 184 9.19 6.57 -8.52
C THR A 184 8.04 7.57 -8.64
N SER A 185 8.28 8.85 -8.36
CA SER A 185 7.31 9.94 -8.50
C SER A 185 6.92 10.25 -9.96
N ARG A 186 7.52 9.58 -10.96
CA ARG A 186 7.10 9.63 -12.37
C ARG A 186 6.03 8.59 -12.74
N MET A 187 5.74 7.66 -11.83
CA MET A 187 4.69 6.66 -12.04
C MET A 187 3.33 7.28 -11.73
N ASN A 188 2.53 7.53 -12.76
CA ASN A 188 1.22 8.17 -12.61
C ASN A 188 0.20 7.26 -11.91
N HIS A 189 -0.95 7.84 -11.57
CA HIS A 189 -2.04 7.12 -10.95
C HIS A 189 -2.86 6.30 -11.96
N SER A 190 -3.18 5.06 -11.58
CA SER A 190 -4.34 4.31 -12.10
C SER A 190 -5.04 3.57 -10.97
N CYS A 191 -6.37 3.54 -10.97
CA CYS A 191 -7.12 2.69 -10.03
C CYS A 191 -6.96 1.20 -10.35
N ARG A 192 -6.53 0.86 -11.58
CA ARG A 192 -6.10 -0.48 -12.02
C ARG A 192 -4.61 -0.41 -12.38
N PRO A 193 -3.69 -0.38 -11.40
CA PRO A 193 -2.27 -0.18 -11.65
C PRO A 193 -1.64 -1.41 -12.33
N ASN A 194 -0.61 -1.18 -13.13
CA ASN A 194 0.23 -2.23 -13.72
C ASN A 194 1.60 -2.35 -13.05
N VAL A 195 1.90 -1.49 -12.07
CA VAL A 195 3.11 -1.52 -11.24
C VAL A 195 2.72 -1.43 -9.76
N VAL A 196 3.45 -2.15 -8.91
CA VAL A 196 3.34 -2.06 -7.45
C VAL A 196 4.69 -1.69 -6.86
N HIS A 197 4.67 -0.87 -5.81
CA HIS A 197 5.87 -0.46 -5.08
C HIS A 197 5.96 -1.19 -3.72
N SER A 198 7.19 -1.43 -3.27
CA SER A 198 7.53 -1.97 -1.95
C SER A 198 8.76 -1.28 -1.39
N TRP A 199 8.69 -0.84 -0.13
CA TRP A 199 9.86 -0.40 0.62
C TRP A 199 10.60 -1.61 1.21
N GLN A 200 11.89 -1.75 0.90
CA GLN A 200 12.79 -2.77 1.44
C GLN A 200 13.66 -2.15 2.52
N GLY A 201 13.15 -2.09 3.76
CA GLY A 201 13.80 -1.38 4.87
C GLY A 201 15.22 -1.87 5.20
N GLU A 202 15.49 -3.18 5.09
CA GLU A 202 16.84 -3.74 5.31
C GLU A 202 17.86 -3.23 4.28
N ASP A 203 17.43 -2.97 3.05
CA ASP A 203 18.28 -2.47 1.97
C ASP A 203 18.20 -0.93 1.84
N GLY A 204 17.18 -0.30 2.43
CA GLY A 204 16.90 1.13 2.34
C GLY A 204 16.50 1.58 0.93
N LEU A 205 15.71 0.76 0.23
CA LEU A 205 15.37 0.95 -1.19
C LEU A 205 13.88 0.83 -1.45
N MET A 206 13.33 1.72 -2.27
CA MET A 206 12.04 1.56 -2.92
C MET A 206 12.21 0.65 -4.13
N VAL A 207 11.39 -0.37 -4.27
CA VAL A 207 11.44 -1.29 -5.41
C VAL A 207 10.06 -1.38 -6.05
N LEU A 208 10.02 -1.32 -7.38
CA LEU A 208 8.79 -1.42 -8.17
C LEU A 208 8.83 -2.69 -9.02
N HIS A 209 7.72 -3.43 -9.05
CA HIS A 209 7.55 -4.61 -9.90
C HIS A 209 6.26 -4.52 -10.72
N ALA A 210 6.29 -5.10 -11.91
CA ALA A 210 5.12 -5.17 -12.78
C ALA A 210 4.09 -6.19 -12.26
N THR A 211 2.82 -5.81 -12.21
CA THR A 211 1.71 -6.65 -11.71
C THR A 211 1.10 -7.54 -12.79
N ARG A 212 1.39 -7.24 -14.06
CA ARG A 212 0.98 -7.96 -15.27
C ARG A 212 2.04 -7.76 -16.35
N ALA A 213 1.87 -8.40 -17.52
CA ALA A 213 2.64 -8.03 -18.69
C ALA A 213 2.29 -6.60 -19.15
N ILE A 214 3.29 -5.82 -19.56
CA ILE A 214 3.18 -4.42 -20.00
C ILE A 214 3.90 -4.30 -21.36
N GLN A 215 3.19 -3.89 -22.40
CA GLN A 215 3.75 -3.73 -23.74
C GLN A 215 4.55 -2.42 -23.88
N PRO A 216 5.51 -2.35 -24.82
CA PRO A 216 6.14 -1.09 -25.19
C PRO A 216 5.08 -0.02 -25.53
N GLY A 217 5.28 1.19 -25.05
CA GLY A 217 4.37 2.33 -25.17
C GLY A 217 3.27 2.39 -24.11
N GLU A 218 3.05 1.35 -23.30
CA GLU A 218 2.11 1.42 -22.19
C GLU A 218 2.66 2.27 -21.04
N GLU A 219 1.81 3.13 -20.47
CA GLU A 219 2.13 3.92 -19.28
C GLU A 219 2.27 3.03 -18.04
N LEU A 220 3.33 3.24 -17.27
CA LEU A 220 3.57 2.61 -15.97
C LEU A 220 2.85 3.40 -14.88
N CYS A 221 1.89 2.75 -14.22
CA CYS A 221 1.01 3.36 -13.23
C CYS A 221 1.00 2.58 -11.92
N ILE A 222 1.03 3.33 -10.82
CA ILE A 222 0.79 2.84 -9.46
C ILE A 222 -0.56 3.34 -8.93
N CYS A 223 -1.05 2.78 -7.82
CA CYS A 223 -2.24 3.30 -7.15
C CYS A 223 -1.83 4.27 -6.03
N TYR A 224 -2.47 5.45 -5.97
CA TYR A 224 -2.17 6.51 -4.99
C TYR A 224 -3.12 6.49 -3.79
N VAL A 225 -4.23 5.78 -3.91
CA VAL A 225 -5.35 5.76 -2.96
C VAL A 225 -5.66 4.31 -2.55
N PRO A 226 -6.39 4.09 -1.44
CA PRO A 226 -6.82 2.76 -1.06
C PRO A 226 -7.58 2.01 -2.17
N GLY A 227 -7.36 0.69 -2.26
CA GLY A 227 -7.79 -0.13 -3.39
C GLY A 227 -9.30 -0.42 -3.44
N PHE A 228 -9.95 -0.55 -2.28
CA PHE A 228 -11.37 -0.96 -2.20
C PHE A 228 -12.28 0.22 -1.84
N LEU A 229 -12.15 1.32 -2.58
CA LEU A 229 -13.01 2.51 -2.46
C LEU A 229 -13.95 2.63 -3.66
N SER A 230 -15.10 3.29 -3.49
CA SER A 230 -15.97 3.68 -4.61
C SER A 230 -15.30 4.74 -5.51
N GLN A 231 -15.79 4.91 -6.72
CA GLN A 231 -15.26 5.88 -7.67
C GLN A 231 -15.34 7.29 -7.08
N GLU A 232 -16.46 7.66 -6.47
CA GLU A 232 -16.63 8.93 -5.78
C GLU A 232 -15.55 9.16 -4.72
N GLN A 233 -15.31 8.17 -3.85
CA GLN A 233 -14.28 8.25 -2.81
C GLN A 233 -12.87 8.38 -3.41
N ARG A 234 -12.56 7.61 -4.46
CA ARG A 234 -11.27 7.70 -5.16
C ARG A 234 -11.08 9.09 -5.77
N GLN A 235 -12.08 9.61 -6.50
CA GLN A 235 -12.03 10.94 -7.12
C GLN A 235 -11.87 12.04 -6.07
N ALA A 236 -12.62 11.99 -4.97
CA ALA A 236 -12.53 12.96 -3.90
C ALA A 236 -11.12 13.01 -3.28
N GLN A 237 -10.49 11.85 -3.02
CA GLN A 237 -9.13 11.80 -2.48
C GLN A 237 -8.10 12.32 -3.48
N LEU A 238 -8.21 11.94 -4.76
CA LEU A 238 -7.30 12.40 -5.81
C LEU A 238 -7.39 13.90 -6.04
N MET A 239 -8.60 14.44 -6.12
CA MET A 239 -8.85 15.87 -6.23
C MET A 239 -8.36 16.64 -5.00
N ARG A 240 -8.51 16.09 -3.80
CA ARG A 240 -8.06 16.74 -2.57
C ARG A 240 -6.54 16.88 -2.50
N ARG A 241 -5.79 15.86 -2.93
CA ARG A 241 -4.34 15.79 -2.75
C ARG A 241 -3.52 16.14 -3.98
N TRP A 242 -3.91 15.65 -5.15
CA TRP A 242 -3.16 15.80 -6.40
C TRP A 242 -3.88 16.67 -7.44
N ARG A 243 -5.07 17.19 -7.11
CA ARG A 243 -5.80 18.18 -7.94
C ARG A 243 -6.16 17.69 -9.34
N PHE A 244 -6.34 16.38 -9.54
CA PHE A 244 -6.78 15.82 -10.82
C PHE A 244 -7.93 14.82 -10.65
N SER A 245 -8.73 14.68 -11.72
CA SER A 245 -9.78 13.66 -11.83
C SER A 245 -9.27 12.47 -12.63
N CYS A 246 -9.43 11.27 -12.08
CA CYS A 246 -8.95 10.04 -12.73
C CYS A 246 -9.87 9.63 -13.89
N CYS A 247 -9.27 9.34 -15.04
CA CYS A 247 -9.95 8.85 -16.25
C CYS A 247 -9.54 7.42 -16.64
N CYS A 248 -8.94 6.66 -15.71
CA CYS A 248 -8.54 5.27 -15.94
C CYS A 248 -9.76 4.37 -16.25
N PRO A 249 -9.58 3.14 -16.78
CA PRO A 249 -10.70 2.25 -17.12
C PRO A 249 -11.69 2.02 -15.97
N ALA A 250 -11.26 1.94 -14.70
CA ALA A 250 -12.19 1.79 -13.57
C ALA A 250 -12.99 3.05 -13.21
N CYS A 251 -12.65 4.21 -13.81
CA CYS A 251 -13.33 5.48 -13.58
C CYS A 251 -14.08 5.99 -14.83
N LYS A 252 -13.96 5.31 -15.98
CA LYS A 252 -14.74 5.59 -17.19
C LYS A 252 -16.19 5.11 -17.00
N SER A 253 -17.15 5.91 -17.47
CA SER A 253 -18.59 5.77 -17.18
C SER A 253 -19.16 4.37 -17.43
N GLU A 254 -18.73 3.68 -18.48
CA GLU A 254 -19.25 2.37 -18.89
C GLU A 254 -18.91 1.24 -17.90
N SER A 255 -17.79 1.35 -17.19
CA SER A 255 -17.27 0.31 -16.28
C SER A 255 -17.34 0.69 -14.80
N THR A 256 -17.61 1.96 -14.48
CA THR A 256 -17.67 2.46 -13.10
C THR A 256 -18.63 1.66 -12.22
N GLY A 257 -19.86 1.40 -12.68
CA GLY A 257 -20.87 0.69 -11.86
C GLY A 257 -20.41 -0.70 -11.45
N ARG A 258 -19.91 -1.49 -12.41
CA ARG A 258 -19.32 -2.81 -12.15
C ARG A 258 -18.08 -2.74 -11.25
N SER A 259 -17.19 -1.79 -11.50
CA SER A 259 -15.96 -1.64 -10.70
C SER A 259 -16.28 -1.31 -9.24
N ASP A 260 -17.23 -0.41 -9.01
CA ASP A 260 -17.65 -0.04 -7.67
C ASP A 260 -18.37 -1.19 -6.95
N GLU A 261 -19.23 -1.95 -7.64
CA GLU A 261 -19.83 -3.17 -7.09
C GLU A 261 -18.76 -4.16 -6.59
N LEU A 262 -17.77 -4.47 -7.45
CA LEU A 262 -16.68 -5.39 -7.09
C LEU A 262 -15.85 -4.87 -5.92
N ARG A 263 -15.47 -3.58 -5.93
CA ARG A 263 -14.64 -2.97 -4.87
C ARG A 263 -15.37 -2.87 -3.54
N LEU A 264 -16.66 -2.53 -3.53
CA LEU A 264 -17.45 -2.46 -2.30
C LEU A 264 -17.67 -3.85 -1.70
N ARG A 265 -17.89 -4.88 -2.54
CA ARG A 265 -17.96 -6.27 -2.08
C ARG A 265 -16.62 -6.73 -1.51
N LEU A 266 -15.50 -6.40 -2.17
CA LEU A 266 -14.16 -6.68 -1.64
C LEU A 266 -13.91 -5.97 -0.30
N ALA A 267 -14.29 -4.70 -0.16
CA ALA A 267 -14.17 -3.95 1.09
C ALA A 267 -14.95 -4.62 2.24
N ALA A 268 -16.17 -5.09 1.96
CA ALA A 268 -17.00 -5.77 2.95
C ALA A 268 -16.38 -7.11 3.40
N LEU A 269 -15.87 -7.90 2.46
CA LEU A 269 -15.23 -9.19 2.76
C LEU A 269 -13.89 -9.01 3.49
N ASP A 270 -13.09 -8.02 3.10
CA ASP A 270 -11.83 -7.64 3.77
C ASP A 270 -12.07 -7.22 5.24
N ALA A 271 -13.09 -6.39 5.48
CA ALA A 271 -13.50 -6.00 6.82
C ALA A 271 -13.93 -7.21 7.68
N GLN A 272 -14.60 -8.20 7.07
CA GLN A 272 -14.95 -9.44 7.75
C GLN A 272 -13.73 -10.28 8.10
N LEU A 273 -12.76 -10.45 7.20
CA LEU A 273 -11.50 -11.15 7.51
C LEU A 273 -10.76 -10.47 8.67
N SER A 274 -10.61 -9.15 8.60
CA SER A 274 -10.03 -8.33 9.67
C SER A 274 -10.74 -8.51 11.02
N ALA A 275 -12.07 -8.59 11.01
CA ALA A 275 -12.86 -8.82 12.23
C ALA A 275 -12.67 -10.26 12.77
N LYS A 276 -12.62 -11.27 11.90
CA LYS A 276 -12.33 -12.67 12.29
C LYS A 276 -10.97 -12.76 12.97
N THR A 277 -9.94 -12.12 12.41
CA THR A 277 -8.58 -12.15 12.96
C THR A 277 -8.57 -11.66 14.41
N ARG A 278 -9.24 -10.54 14.71
CA ARG A 278 -9.37 -10.02 16.08
C ARG A 278 -10.14 -10.96 17.01
N LEU A 279 -11.22 -11.56 16.52
CA LEU A 279 -12.08 -12.44 17.31
C LEU A 279 -11.42 -13.78 17.62
N TRP A 280 -10.75 -14.39 16.64
CA TRP A 280 -10.21 -15.75 16.75
C TRP A 280 -8.90 -15.80 17.55
N GLN A 281 -8.22 -14.67 17.71
CA GLN A 281 -7.05 -14.54 18.59
C GLN A 281 -7.37 -14.71 20.08
N SER A 282 -8.60 -14.39 20.49
CA SER A 282 -9.00 -14.34 21.90
C SER A 282 -10.03 -15.40 22.28
N ARG A 283 -10.43 -16.25 21.34
CA ARG A 283 -11.50 -17.24 21.50
C ARG A 283 -10.97 -18.66 21.35
N SER A 284 -11.57 -19.57 22.09
CA SER A 284 -11.36 -21.01 21.92
C SER A 284 -12.44 -21.60 21.03
N PHE A 285 -12.09 -22.62 20.26
CA PHE A 285 -13.02 -23.34 19.38
C PHE A 285 -12.94 -24.83 19.64
N THR A 286 -14.05 -25.54 19.48
CA THR A 286 -14.04 -27.01 19.39
C THR A 286 -13.45 -27.45 18.04
N ALA A 287 -13.17 -28.74 17.87
CA ALA A 287 -12.64 -29.24 16.60
C ALA A 287 -13.67 -29.12 15.47
N SER A 288 -14.95 -29.39 15.76
CA SER A 288 -16.05 -29.22 14.80
C SER A 288 -16.29 -27.75 14.41
N GLU A 289 -16.22 -26.82 15.38
CA GLU A 289 -16.31 -25.39 15.09
C GLU A 289 -15.16 -24.91 14.20
N ALA A 290 -13.94 -25.39 14.46
CA ALA A 290 -12.78 -25.05 13.66
C ALA A 290 -12.90 -25.56 12.21
N GLU A 291 -13.50 -26.74 12.00
CA GLU A 291 -13.73 -27.32 10.67
C GLU A 291 -14.75 -26.52 9.86
N ALA A 292 -15.87 -26.18 10.49
CA ALA A 292 -16.90 -25.34 9.86
C ALA A 292 -16.34 -23.95 9.49
N LYS A 293 -15.52 -23.35 10.37
CA LYS A 293 -14.89 -22.05 10.13
C LYS A 293 -13.83 -22.11 9.04
N GLU A 294 -13.05 -23.17 8.97
CA GLU A 294 -12.08 -23.41 7.89
C GLU A 294 -12.79 -23.45 6.53
N SER A 295 -13.86 -24.25 6.42
CA SER A 295 -14.62 -24.39 5.18
C SER A 295 -15.22 -23.06 4.72
N ALA A 296 -15.84 -22.32 5.65
CA ALA A 296 -16.38 -21.00 5.36
C ALA A 296 -15.30 -19.98 4.96
N LEU A 297 -14.13 -20.01 5.61
CA LEU A 297 -13.00 -19.16 5.28
C LEU A 297 -12.46 -19.45 3.87
N LEU A 298 -12.26 -20.73 3.53
CA LEU A 298 -11.75 -21.11 2.21
C LEU A 298 -12.71 -20.73 1.08
N SER A 299 -14.03 -20.87 1.31
CA SER A 299 -15.05 -20.37 0.38
C SER A 299 -14.96 -18.85 0.22
N GLN A 300 -14.84 -18.10 1.32
CA GLN A 300 -14.70 -16.64 1.29
C GLN A 300 -13.42 -16.19 0.54
N VAL A 301 -12.30 -16.89 0.75
CA VAL A 301 -11.04 -16.62 0.05
C VAL A 301 -11.17 -16.89 -1.45
N SER A 302 -11.90 -17.94 -1.84
CA SER A 302 -12.20 -18.23 -3.25
C SER A 302 -12.98 -17.10 -3.89
N ASP A 303 -14.09 -16.68 -3.26
CA ASP A 303 -14.92 -15.56 -3.74
C ASP A 303 -14.09 -14.27 -3.89
N MET A 304 -13.29 -13.94 -2.88
CA MET A 304 -12.42 -12.76 -2.94
C MET A 304 -11.38 -12.87 -4.06
N THR A 305 -10.82 -14.05 -4.30
CA THR A 305 -9.85 -14.28 -5.39
C THR A 305 -10.51 -14.00 -6.74
N GLU A 306 -11.72 -14.50 -6.98
CA GLU A 306 -12.46 -14.25 -8.23
C GLU A 306 -12.77 -12.76 -8.43
N LEU A 307 -13.22 -12.07 -7.36
CA LEU A 307 -13.48 -10.63 -7.39
C LEU A 307 -12.20 -9.82 -7.67
N ILE A 308 -11.06 -10.20 -7.05
CA ILE A 308 -9.75 -9.57 -7.30
C ILE A 308 -9.33 -9.77 -8.75
N LEU A 309 -9.43 -11.00 -9.28
CA LEU A 309 -9.06 -11.29 -10.66
C LEU A 309 -9.93 -10.51 -11.66
N ALA A 310 -11.23 -10.39 -11.37
CA ALA A 310 -12.15 -9.62 -12.21
C ALA A 310 -11.83 -8.11 -12.22
N GLU A 311 -11.53 -7.52 -11.05
CA GLU A 311 -11.30 -6.08 -10.92
C GLU A 311 -9.84 -5.67 -11.21
N PHE A 312 -8.86 -6.39 -10.70
CA PHE A 312 -7.45 -6.01 -10.73
C PHE A 312 -6.59 -6.93 -11.61
N GLY A 313 -7.13 -8.04 -12.11
CA GLY A 313 -6.33 -9.11 -12.69
C GLY A 313 -5.51 -9.83 -11.61
N PRO A 314 -4.45 -10.56 -11.99
CA PRO A 314 -3.59 -11.30 -11.05
C PRO A 314 -2.62 -10.38 -10.29
N HIS A 315 -3.17 -9.35 -9.64
CA HIS A 315 -2.40 -8.31 -8.96
C HIS A 315 -1.69 -8.87 -7.72
N PRO A 316 -0.35 -8.97 -7.72
CA PRO A 316 0.34 -9.82 -6.78
C PRO A 316 0.31 -9.32 -5.34
N ALA A 317 0.38 -8.00 -5.11
CA ALA A 317 0.29 -7.49 -3.75
C ALA A 317 -1.08 -7.73 -3.08
N ILE A 318 -2.19 -7.66 -3.83
CA ILE A 318 -3.55 -7.83 -3.29
C ILE A 318 -3.78 -9.32 -2.98
N LEU A 319 -3.39 -10.20 -3.91
CA LEU A 319 -3.47 -11.65 -3.69
C LEU A 319 -2.56 -12.12 -2.54
N CYS A 320 -1.34 -11.57 -2.46
CA CYS A 320 -0.42 -11.82 -1.35
C CYS A 320 -1.06 -11.51 0.01
N GLN A 321 -1.72 -10.35 0.14
CA GLN A 321 -2.43 -9.96 1.35
C GLN A 321 -3.56 -10.93 1.70
N LEU A 322 -4.44 -11.24 0.74
CA LEU A 322 -5.55 -12.17 0.94
C LEU A 322 -5.06 -13.55 1.43
N PHE A 323 -4.07 -14.12 0.75
CA PHE A 323 -3.55 -15.43 1.10
C PHE A 323 -2.80 -15.42 2.44
N TYR A 324 -2.11 -14.33 2.77
CA TYR A 324 -1.48 -14.19 4.09
C TYR A 324 -2.50 -14.11 5.22
N ASP A 325 -3.57 -13.32 5.06
CA ASP A 325 -4.63 -13.24 6.07
C ASP A 325 -5.35 -14.58 6.26
N ALA A 326 -5.61 -15.30 5.17
CA ALA A 326 -6.14 -16.66 5.21
C ALA A 326 -5.19 -17.62 5.93
N PHE A 327 -3.88 -17.54 5.67
CA PHE A 327 -2.85 -18.31 6.37
C PHE A 327 -2.90 -18.09 7.89
N VAL A 328 -2.94 -16.83 8.33
CA VAL A 328 -2.99 -16.48 9.76
C VAL A 328 -4.28 -17.00 10.40
N LEU A 329 -5.43 -16.81 9.74
CA LEU A 329 -6.72 -17.30 10.26
C LEU A 329 -6.75 -18.83 10.38
N LEU A 330 -6.22 -19.56 9.39
CA LEU A 330 -6.13 -21.03 9.44
C LEU A 330 -5.18 -21.50 10.55
N LEU A 331 -4.09 -20.77 10.82
CA LEU A 331 -3.23 -21.07 11.98
C LEU A 331 -3.96 -20.90 13.30
N LEU A 332 -4.78 -19.85 13.46
CA LEU A 332 -5.60 -19.64 14.66
C LEU A 332 -6.64 -20.74 14.87
N LEU A 333 -7.06 -21.42 13.80
CA LEU A 333 -7.93 -22.60 13.84
C LEU A 333 -7.18 -23.92 14.03
N GLY A 334 -5.85 -23.90 14.22
CA GLY A 334 -5.03 -25.11 14.32
C GLY A 334 -4.89 -25.90 13.01
N ARG A 335 -5.26 -25.33 11.86
CA ARG A 335 -5.30 -26.00 10.55
C ARG A 335 -3.96 -25.88 9.79
N ALA A 336 -2.91 -26.47 10.34
CA ALA A 336 -1.54 -26.35 9.82
C ALA A 336 -1.36 -26.81 8.36
N ARG A 337 -2.12 -27.83 7.91
CA ARG A 337 -2.04 -28.34 6.53
C ARG A 337 -2.58 -27.31 5.53
N SER A 338 -3.78 -26.80 5.79
CA SER A 338 -4.44 -25.82 4.92
C SER A 338 -3.74 -24.46 4.95
N SER A 339 -3.23 -24.05 6.13
CA SER A 339 -2.43 -22.84 6.24
C SER A 339 -1.15 -22.93 5.40
N GLY A 340 -0.51 -24.10 5.35
CA GLY A 340 0.65 -24.38 4.48
C GLY A 340 0.40 -24.12 3.00
N ARG A 341 -0.82 -24.35 2.48
CA ARG A 341 -1.17 -23.99 1.09
C ARG A 341 -1.25 -22.48 0.91
N MET A 342 -1.93 -21.79 1.82
CA MET A 342 -2.13 -20.33 1.73
C MET A 342 -0.81 -19.56 1.78
N ILE A 343 0.13 -19.95 2.65
CA ILE A 343 1.42 -19.25 2.73
C ILE A 343 2.31 -19.47 1.51
N ARG A 344 2.21 -20.62 0.81
CA ARG A 344 2.93 -20.83 -0.45
C ARG A 344 2.41 -19.93 -1.56
N LEU A 345 1.08 -19.80 -1.68
CA LEU A 345 0.47 -18.83 -2.59
C LEU A 345 0.88 -17.40 -2.23
N ALA A 346 0.85 -17.03 -0.94
CA ALA A 346 1.31 -15.72 -0.49
C ALA A 346 2.80 -15.47 -0.81
N LEU A 347 3.66 -16.51 -0.73
CA LEU A 347 5.07 -16.44 -1.09
C LEU A 347 5.28 -16.19 -2.59
N GLU A 348 4.57 -16.92 -3.44
CA GLU A 348 4.61 -16.74 -4.90
C GLU A 348 4.22 -15.30 -5.27
N GLU A 349 3.10 -14.82 -4.73
CA GLU A 349 2.60 -13.47 -4.96
C GLU A 349 3.50 -12.39 -4.36
N SER A 350 4.06 -12.62 -3.16
CA SER A 350 5.06 -11.72 -2.57
C SER A 350 6.33 -11.64 -3.40
N THR A 351 6.76 -12.74 -4.02
CA THR A 351 7.95 -12.77 -4.88
C THR A 351 7.68 -11.99 -6.17
N ALA A 352 6.49 -12.11 -6.75
CA ALA A 352 6.10 -11.31 -7.91
C ALA A 352 5.99 -9.80 -7.59
N ALA A 353 5.56 -9.43 -6.38
CA ALA A 353 5.34 -8.03 -6.02
C ALA A 353 6.59 -7.30 -5.47
N ALA A 354 7.53 -8.03 -4.85
CA ALA A 354 8.69 -7.45 -4.16
C ALA A 354 10.04 -8.10 -4.51
N GLY A 355 10.07 -9.23 -5.21
CA GLY A 355 11.28 -10.00 -5.44
C GLY A 355 11.92 -10.53 -4.14
N PRO A 356 13.22 -10.87 -4.18
CA PRO A 356 13.99 -11.26 -3.00
C PRO A 356 13.99 -10.15 -1.95
N SER A 357 13.46 -10.42 -0.76
CA SER A 357 13.24 -9.43 0.30
C SER A 357 13.23 -10.08 1.68
N ALA A 358 13.27 -9.27 2.74
CA ALA A 358 13.08 -9.74 4.11
C ALA A 358 11.73 -10.44 4.29
N GLN A 359 10.69 -9.94 3.60
CA GLN A 359 9.36 -10.54 3.60
C GLN A 359 9.37 -11.91 2.91
N THR A 360 9.93 -12.03 1.69
CA THR A 360 9.91 -13.34 0.99
C THR A 360 10.75 -14.38 1.71
N ARG A 361 11.88 -13.99 2.34
CA ARG A 361 12.64 -14.89 3.24
C ARG A 361 11.80 -15.37 4.43
N ARG A 362 11.02 -14.48 5.02
CA ARG A 362 10.11 -14.83 6.12
C ARG A 362 9.00 -15.78 5.67
N PHE A 363 8.40 -15.52 4.51
CA PHE A 363 7.36 -16.37 3.94
C PHE A 363 7.90 -17.74 3.53
N GLN A 364 9.15 -17.83 3.04
CA GLN A 364 9.84 -19.11 2.82
C GLN A 364 9.96 -19.93 4.11
N ARG A 365 10.35 -19.31 5.22
CA ARG A 365 10.39 -19.98 6.52
C ARG A 365 9.00 -20.50 6.91
N PHE A 366 7.97 -19.67 6.81
CA PHE A 366 6.59 -20.07 7.13
C PHE A 366 6.05 -21.16 6.18
N ALA A 367 6.45 -21.15 4.91
CA ALA A 367 6.07 -22.18 3.94
C ALA A 367 6.76 -23.52 4.22
N SER A 368 7.98 -23.50 4.77
CA SER A 368 8.70 -24.70 5.20
C SER A 368 8.10 -25.31 6.47
N ASP A 369 7.71 -24.47 7.43
CA ASP A 369 7.00 -24.88 8.64
C ASP A 369 6.05 -23.76 9.11
N PRO A 370 4.72 -23.89 8.86
CA PRO A 370 3.70 -22.92 9.29
C PRO A 370 3.72 -22.62 10.79
N ARG A 371 4.22 -23.54 11.62
CA ARG A 371 4.26 -23.41 13.08
C ARG A 371 5.30 -22.42 13.57
N THR A 372 6.24 -22.02 12.70
CA THR A 372 7.22 -20.96 12.99
C THR A 372 6.60 -19.57 13.02
N HIS A 373 5.35 -19.42 12.58
CA HIS A 373 4.60 -18.18 12.68
C HIS A 373 3.99 -18.00 14.09
N PRO A 374 4.09 -16.81 14.72
CA PRO A 374 3.60 -16.55 16.08
C PRO A 374 2.11 -16.86 16.31
N ALA A 375 1.26 -16.72 15.29
CA ALA A 375 -0.17 -17.05 15.42
C ALA A 375 -0.42 -18.55 15.72
N PHE A 376 0.53 -19.44 15.44
CA PHE A 376 0.37 -20.85 15.75
C PHE A 376 0.24 -21.10 17.26
N SER A 377 1.05 -20.41 18.08
CA SER A 377 0.96 -20.52 19.55
C SER A 377 -0.25 -19.82 20.15
N MET A 378 -0.98 -19.03 19.34
CA MET A 378 -2.25 -18.40 19.74
C MET A 378 -3.47 -19.28 19.48
N SER A 379 -3.31 -20.40 18.76
CA SER A 379 -4.39 -21.35 18.51
C SER A 379 -4.93 -21.96 19.81
N ARG A 380 -6.25 -21.97 19.98
CA ARG A 380 -6.93 -22.49 21.17
C ARG A 380 -8.03 -23.48 20.78
N ILE A 381 -7.63 -24.67 20.35
CA ILE A 381 -8.56 -25.74 19.98
C ILE A 381 -8.80 -26.66 21.18
N LEU A 382 -10.06 -26.80 21.57
CA LEU A 382 -10.52 -27.70 22.62
C LEU A 382 -10.86 -29.06 22.00
N ALA A 383 -10.67 -30.14 22.75
CA ALA A 383 -11.21 -31.43 22.38
C ALA A 383 -12.76 -31.35 22.36
N ASP A 384 -13.39 -32.00 21.39
CA ASP A 384 -14.85 -32.13 21.40
C ASP A 384 -15.25 -32.94 22.64
N GLU A 385 -16.28 -32.50 23.37
CA GLU A 385 -16.77 -33.30 24.50
C GLU A 385 -17.29 -34.65 23.98
N PRO A 386 -16.89 -35.78 24.59
CA PRO A 386 -17.38 -37.07 24.18
C PRO A 386 -18.87 -37.16 24.47
N TRP A 387 -19.67 -37.24 23.42
CA TRP A 387 -21.09 -37.57 23.51
C TRP A 387 -21.22 -39.00 24.04
N GLY A 388 -22.07 -39.21 25.04
CA GLY A 388 -22.49 -40.54 25.48
C GLY A 388 -23.27 -41.24 24.37
N GLU A 389 -23.32 -42.57 24.38
CA GLU A 389 -24.12 -43.38 23.44
C GLU A 389 -25.63 -43.03 23.49
N ASP A 390 -26.07 -42.29 24.52
CA ASP A 390 -27.42 -41.80 24.73
C ASP A 390 -27.66 -40.36 24.25
N GLY A 391 -26.68 -39.73 23.59
CA GLY A 391 -26.77 -38.36 23.10
C GLY A 391 -26.67 -37.27 24.19
N ARG A 392 -26.20 -37.61 25.39
CA ARG A 392 -25.93 -36.64 26.47
C ARG A 392 -24.43 -36.41 26.67
N PRO A 393 -23.99 -35.20 27.09
CA PRO A 393 -22.59 -34.97 27.42
C PRO A 393 -22.14 -35.89 28.56
N LYS A 394 -21.02 -36.63 28.38
CA LYS A 394 -20.46 -37.48 29.44
C LYS A 394 -20.00 -36.58 30.59
N LYS A 395 -20.62 -36.73 31.77
CA LYS A 395 -20.13 -36.07 32.99
C LYS A 395 -18.68 -36.47 33.25
N ALA A 396 -17.80 -35.49 33.38
CA ALA A 396 -16.42 -35.70 33.81
C ALA A 396 -16.42 -36.42 35.17
N SER A 397 -15.89 -37.64 35.20
CA SER A 397 -15.61 -38.37 36.44
C SER A 397 -14.40 -37.71 37.11
N GLY A 398 -14.64 -37.06 38.26
CA GLY A 398 -13.61 -36.45 39.10
C GLY A 398 -12.76 -37.46 39.85
#